data_AF-A0A7K0LSV0-F1
#
_entry.id   AF-A0A7K0LSV0-F1
#
_cell.length_a   1.000
_cell.length_b   1.000
_cell.length_c   1.000
_cell.angle_alpha   90.00
_cell.angle_beta   90.00
_cell.angle_gamma   90.00
#
_symmetry.space_group_name_H-M   'P 1'
#
loop_
_entity.id
_entity.type
_entity.pdbx_description
1 polymer ?
#
loop_
_entity_poly.entity_id
_entity_poly.type
_entity_poly.pdbx_seq_one_letter_code
_entity_poly.pdbx_strand_id
1 'polypeptide(L)'
;NGCSYADSGLHVPIQRMPNVSLAADERGGSTADLIAGVDNGLYVVGDKSWSIDMQRYNFQFTGQRFFRIKSGAIVGQVRDVAYQSNTIDFWNSLAARGGPSTYLLGGAFNCGKGQPGQVASVSHGAPSCLFTNVNILNTNEEAGR
;
A
#
# COMPACT_ATOMS: atom_id res chain seq x y z
N ASN A 1 -22.29 -5.17 9.43
CA ASN A 1 -21.08 -5.02 8.57
C ASN A 1 -20.79 -6.22 7.66
N GLY A 2 -21.41 -7.41 7.83
CA GLY A 2 -21.27 -8.50 6.84
C GLY A 2 -19.85 -9.07 6.70
N CYS A 3 -18.99 -8.89 7.70
CA CYS A 3 -17.57 -9.20 7.65
C CYS A 3 -17.21 -10.48 8.44
N SER A 4 -18.19 -11.27 8.87
CA SER A 4 -17.93 -12.57 9.49
C SER A 4 -17.76 -13.62 8.40
N TYR A 5 -16.63 -14.32 8.41
CA TYR A 5 -16.32 -15.34 7.41
C TYR A 5 -15.62 -16.53 8.06
N ALA A 6 -15.89 -17.72 7.53
CA ALA A 6 -15.19 -18.97 7.80
C ALA A 6 -14.85 -19.63 6.45
N ASP A 7 -13.65 -20.20 6.33
CA ASP A 7 -13.21 -20.93 5.14
C ASP A 7 -13.74 -22.36 5.05
N SER A 8 -14.38 -22.87 6.11
CA SER A 8 -15.07 -24.15 6.11
C SER A 8 -16.25 -24.16 7.08
N GLY A 9 -17.18 -25.09 6.90
CA GLY A 9 -18.29 -25.32 7.85
C GLY A 9 -17.85 -25.87 9.21
N LEU A 10 -16.58 -26.26 9.36
CA LEU A 10 -16.00 -26.74 10.62
C LEU A 10 -15.37 -25.62 11.45
N HIS A 11 -15.26 -24.42 10.88
CA HIS A 11 -14.60 -23.28 11.52
C HIS A 11 -15.61 -22.25 12.02
N VAL A 12 -15.31 -21.68 13.20
CA VAL A 12 -16.10 -20.57 13.74
C VAL A 12 -15.84 -19.32 12.88
N PRO A 13 -16.88 -18.63 12.42
CA PRO A 13 -16.72 -17.38 11.69
C PRO A 13 -15.99 -16.33 12.54
N ILE A 14 -14.98 -15.70 11.97
CA ILE A 14 -14.23 -14.61 12.60
C ILE A 14 -14.41 -13.32 11.81
N GLN A 15 -14.17 -12.18 12.46
CA GLN A 15 -14.16 -10.89 11.78
C GLN A 15 -13.05 -10.85 10.74
N ARG A 16 -13.39 -10.59 9.48
CA ARG A 16 -12.46 -10.43 8.36
C ARG A 16 -12.53 -9.03 7.80
N MET A 17 -11.52 -8.65 7.02
CA MET A 17 -11.58 -7.40 6.28
C MET A 17 -12.52 -7.60 5.08
N PRO A 18 -13.39 -6.62 4.77
CA PRO A 18 -14.07 -6.58 3.49
C PRO A 18 -13.06 -6.20 2.39
N ASN A 19 -13.54 -6.11 1.15
CA ASN A 19 -12.78 -5.47 0.09
C ASN A 19 -12.76 -3.96 0.33
N VAL A 20 -11.61 -3.41 0.66
CA VAL A 20 -11.43 -1.97 0.90
C VAL A 20 -10.70 -1.38 -0.29
N SER A 21 -11.30 -0.38 -0.93
CA SER A 21 -10.69 0.31 -2.07
C SER A 21 -10.73 1.81 -1.89
N LEU A 22 -9.67 2.47 -2.32
CA LEU A 22 -9.64 3.92 -2.45
C LEU A 22 -10.20 4.27 -3.83
N ALA A 23 -11.25 5.09 -3.86
CA ALA A 23 -11.81 5.56 -5.11
C ALA A 23 -10.76 6.36 -5.90
N ALA A 24 -10.87 6.38 -7.23
CA ALA A 24 -10.15 7.34 -8.05
C ALA A 24 -10.69 8.76 -7.85
N ASP A 25 -9.91 9.77 -8.20
CA ASP A 25 -10.43 11.12 -8.37
C ASP A 25 -10.96 11.25 -9.80
N GLU A 26 -12.26 11.49 -9.99
CA GLU A 26 -12.86 11.65 -11.32
C GLU A 26 -12.24 12.81 -12.12
N ARG A 27 -11.61 13.78 -11.43
CA ARG A 27 -10.89 14.90 -12.04
C ARG A 27 -9.36 14.71 -11.98
N GLY A 28 -8.90 13.59 -11.46
CA GLY A 28 -7.49 13.27 -11.30
C GLY A 28 -6.79 13.01 -12.64
N GLY A 29 -5.51 13.38 -12.71
CA GLY A 29 -4.67 13.12 -13.87
C GLY A 29 -4.11 11.69 -13.92
N SER A 30 -3.21 11.48 -14.87
CA SER A 30 -2.43 10.25 -14.99
C SER A 30 -1.38 10.11 -13.87
N THR A 31 -0.79 8.91 -13.75
CA THR A 31 0.38 8.70 -12.88
C THR A 31 1.54 9.63 -13.24
N ALA A 32 1.71 9.96 -14.52
CA ALA A 32 2.75 10.89 -14.98
C ALA A 32 2.50 12.31 -14.48
N ASP A 33 1.24 12.76 -14.44
CA ASP A 33 0.87 14.08 -13.91
C ASP A 33 1.19 14.18 -12.41
N LEU A 34 0.94 13.11 -11.65
CA LEU A 34 1.33 13.04 -10.23
C LEU A 34 2.86 13.10 -10.08
N ILE A 35 3.61 12.35 -10.90
CA ILE A 35 5.08 12.35 -10.88
C ILE A 35 5.63 13.74 -11.21
N ALA A 36 5.05 14.45 -12.18
CA ALA A 36 5.45 15.80 -12.57
C ALA A 36 5.34 16.82 -11.42
N GLY A 37 4.41 16.58 -10.48
CA GLY A 37 4.25 17.40 -9.28
C GLY A 37 5.23 17.11 -8.14
N VAL A 38 6.13 16.13 -8.29
CA VAL A 38 7.07 15.71 -7.22
C VAL A 38 8.47 16.22 -7.51
N ASP A 39 8.99 17.11 -6.66
CA ASP A 39 10.36 17.62 -6.79
C ASP A 39 11.42 16.59 -6.37
N ASN A 40 11.21 15.86 -5.28
CA ASN A 40 12.15 14.84 -4.83
C ASN A 40 11.41 13.74 -4.07
N GLY A 41 11.45 12.52 -4.58
CA GLY A 41 10.69 11.42 -3.99
C GLY A 41 10.91 10.08 -4.66
N LEU A 42 9.99 9.16 -4.41
CA LEU A 42 10.01 7.81 -4.94
C LEU A 42 8.68 7.47 -5.60
N TYR A 43 8.75 6.87 -6.79
CA TYR A 43 7.63 6.16 -7.39
C TYR A 43 7.74 4.68 -7.04
N VAL A 44 6.73 4.17 -6.34
CA VAL A 44 6.64 2.78 -5.89
C VAL A 44 5.70 2.01 -6.81
N VAL A 45 6.15 0.86 -7.33
CA VAL A 45 5.35 0.01 -8.22
C VAL A 45 5.18 -1.37 -7.62
N GLY A 46 3.91 -1.77 -7.47
CA GLY A 46 3.50 -3.07 -6.93
C GLY A 46 3.80 -3.23 -5.44
N ASP A 47 3.40 -4.36 -4.91
CA ASP A 47 3.63 -4.78 -3.52
C ASP A 47 4.63 -5.94 -3.45
N LYS A 48 5.36 -6.04 -2.34
CA LYS A 48 6.31 -7.15 -2.12
C LYS A 48 6.19 -7.77 -0.73
N SER A 49 6.37 -6.96 0.30
CA SER A 49 6.36 -7.40 1.70
C SER A 49 5.72 -6.34 2.57
N TRP A 50 5.00 -6.80 3.59
CA TRP A 50 4.31 -5.97 4.56
C TRP A 50 4.50 -6.50 5.98
N SER A 51 4.71 -5.57 6.92
CA SER A 51 4.67 -5.83 8.35
C SER A 51 3.76 -4.79 9.00
N ILE A 52 2.89 -5.25 9.90
CA ILE A 52 1.91 -4.41 10.60
C ILE A 52 1.89 -4.86 12.06
N ASP A 53 1.87 -3.92 12.99
CA ASP A 53 1.80 -4.24 14.40
C ASP A 53 0.42 -4.77 14.83
N MET A 54 0.35 -5.30 16.05
CA MET A 54 -0.89 -5.89 16.58
C MET A 54 -2.04 -4.89 16.68
N GLN A 55 -1.73 -3.62 16.94
CA GLN A 55 -2.72 -2.55 17.04
C GLN A 55 -3.15 -2.02 15.67
N ARG A 56 -2.48 -2.42 14.58
CA ARG A 56 -2.63 -1.86 13.23
C ARG A 56 -2.37 -0.36 13.19
N TYR A 57 -1.57 0.10 14.14
CA TYR A 57 -1.18 1.49 14.26
C TYR A 57 0.07 1.74 13.43
N ASN A 58 1.07 0.86 13.48
CA ASN A 58 2.32 1.02 12.75
C ASN A 58 2.43 0.00 11.61
N PHE A 59 3.05 0.42 10.50
CA PHE A 59 3.34 -0.47 9.38
C PHE A 59 4.69 -0.17 8.73
N GLN A 60 5.26 -1.18 8.08
CA GLN A 60 6.41 -1.05 7.17
C GLN A 60 6.16 -1.89 5.93
N PHE A 61 6.15 -1.26 4.77
CA PHE A 61 5.85 -1.90 3.49
C PHE A 61 6.98 -1.70 2.47
N THR A 62 6.99 -2.57 1.47
CA THR A 62 7.93 -2.55 0.34
C THR A 62 7.17 -2.80 -0.97
N GLY A 63 7.78 -2.42 -2.09
CA GLY A 63 7.25 -2.63 -3.44
C GLY A 63 8.14 -3.53 -4.28
N GLN A 64 7.64 -3.87 -5.48
CA GLN A 64 8.39 -4.69 -6.44
C GLN A 64 9.50 -3.87 -7.12
N ARG A 65 9.21 -2.60 -7.44
CA ARG A 65 10.16 -1.67 -8.04
C ARG A 65 10.04 -0.28 -7.42
N PHE A 66 11.16 0.42 -7.34
CA PHE A 66 11.25 1.79 -6.85
C PHE A 66 12.01 2.64 -7.86
N PHE A 67 11.47 3.80 -8.19
CA PHE A 67 12.13 4.75 -9.07
C PHE A 67 12.31 6.07 -8.36
N ARG A 68 13.49 6.69 -8.47
CA ARG A 68 13.71 8.02 -7.93
C ARG A 68 13.09 9.06 -8.83
N ILE A 69 12.34 9.98 -8.22
CA ILE A 69 11.84 11.18 -8.87
C ILE A 69 12.73 12.36 -8.47
N LYS A 70 13.17 13.15 -9.46
CA LYS A 70 13.78 14.47 -9.25
C LYS A 70 13.19 15.49 -10.23
N SER A 71 12.80 16.65 -9.73
CA SER A 71 12.22 17.77 -10.47
C SER A 71 11.13 17.33 -11.47
N GLY A 72 10.19 16.53 -10.99
CA GLY A 72 9.05 16.06 -11.79
C GLY A 72 9.35 14.90 -12.74
N ALA A 73 10.54 14.31 -12.71
CA ALA A 73 10.95 13.25 -13.64
C ALA A 73 11.55 12.02 -12.94
N ILE A 74 11.28 10.84 -13.49
CA ILE A 74 11.97 9.61 -13.08
C ILE A 74 13.42 9.69 -13.58
N VAL A 75 14.38 9.61 -12.65
CA VAL A 75 15.83 9.70 -12.96
C VAL A 75 16.57 8.38 -12.84
N GLY A 76 15.90 7.30 -12.46
CA GLY A 76 16.49 5.97 -12.40
C GLY A 76 15.81 5.06 -11.39
N GLN A 77 16.07 3.76 -11.50
CA GLN A 77 15.59 2.76 -10.56
C GLN A 77 16.51 2.70 -9.33
N VAL A 78 15.91 2.52 -8.16
CA VAL A 78 16.61 2.28 -6.88
C VAL A 78 16.14 0.96 -6.28
N ARG A 79 16.85 0.49 -5.25
CA ARG A 79 16.56 -0.77 -4.54
C ARG A 79 16.69 -0.59 -3.04
N ASP A 80 16.34 -1.64 -2.31
CA ASP A 80 16.51 -1.73 -0.85
C ASP A 80 15.75 -0.62 -0.11
N VAL A 81 14.51 -0.36 -0.56
CA VAL A 81 13.62 0.66 -0.01
C VAL A 81 12.49 0.01 0.76
N ALA A 82 12.23 0.51 1.96
CA ALA A 82 10.97 0.35 2.66
C ALA A 82 10.38 1.71 3.01
N TYR A 83 9.06 1.80 3.11
CA TYR A 83 8.38 2.97 3.67
C TYR A 83 7.64 2.58 4.94
N GLN A 84 7.72 3.44 5.95
CA GLN A 84 7.17 3.21 7.28
C GLN A 84 6.32 4.41 7.69
N SER A 85 5.23 4.15 8.39
CA SER A 85 4.47 5.20 9.06
C SER A 85 3.54 4.58 10.10
N ASN A 86 2.81 5.43 10.82
CA ASN A 86 1.56 5.02 11.42
C ASN A 86 0.40 5.25 10.46
N THR A 87 -0.68 4.48 10.64
CA THR A 87 -1.83 4.46 9.74
C THR A 87 -2.48 5.84 9.62
N ILE A 88 -2.62 6.58 10.72
CA ILE A 88 -3.32 7.88 10.72
C ILE A 88 -2.51 8.92 9.93
N ASP A 89 -1.23 9.06 10.24
CA ASP A 89 -0.35 10.04 9.59
C ASP A 89 -0.19 9.74 8.09
N PHE A 90 -0.05 8.47 7.72
CA PHE A 90 0.03 8.08 6.32
C PHE A 90 -1.22 8.46 5.53
N TRP A 91 -2.41 8.16 6.04
CA TRP A 91 -3.64 8.50 5.33
C TRP A 91 -3.92 10.01 5.33
N ASN A 92 -3.54 10.72 6.40
CA ASN A 92 -3.59 12.19 6.44
C ASN A 92 -2.61 12.85 5.48
N SER A 93 -1.54 12.16 5.07
CA SER A 93 -0.55 12.70 4.14
C SER A 93 -0.86 12.46 2.65
N LEU A 94 -2.00 11.82 2.35
CA LEU A 94 -2.54 11.66 1.00
C LEU A 94 -2.83 13.04 0.39
N ALA A 95 -1.94 13.50 -0.48
CA ALA A 95 -1.99 14.83 -1.08
C ALA A 95 -2.78 14.85 -2.41
N ALA A 96 -2.73 13.75 -3.17
CA ALA A 96 -3.46 13.64 -4.43
C ALA A 96 -3.76 12.18 -4.80
N ARG A 97 -4.84 12.00 -5.56
CA ARG A 97 -5.24 10.72 -6.17
C ARG A 97 -5.26 10.89 -7.68
N GLY A 98 -4.85 9.85 -8.40
CA GLY A 98 -4.94 9.77 -9.84
C GLY A 98 -6.37 9.53 -10.32
N GLY A 99 -6.55 9.72 -11.62
CA GLY A 99 -7.79 9.51 -12.34
C GLY A 99 -8.18 8.02 -12.46
N PRO A 100 -9.40 7.74 -12.96
CA PRO A 100 -9.89 6.37 -13.15
C PRO A 100 -8.97 5.50 -14.00
N SER A 101 -8.25 6.09 -14.95
CA SER A 101 -7.29 5.38 -15.81
C SER A 101 -6.07 4.83 -15.07
N THR A 102 -5.82 5.29 -13.83
CA THR A 102 -4.71 4.84 -12.99
C THR A 102 -5.11 3.77 -11.97
N TYR A 103 -6.41 3.43 -11.91
CA TYR A 103 -6.94 2.49 -10.93
C TYR A 103 -6.52 1.07 -11.24
N LEU A 104 -6.02 0.38 -10.20
CA LEU A 104 -5.71 -1.05 -10.25
C LEU A 104 -6.44 -1.76 -9.11
N LEU A 105 -7.00 -2.93 -9.42
CA LEU A 105 -7.55 -3.85 -8.43
C LEU A 105 -6.53 -4.96 -8.17
N GLY A 106 -6.01 -5.02 -6.95
CA GLY A 106 -5.17 -6.09 -6.46
C GLY A 106 -5.90 -6.98 -5.45
N GLY A 107 -5.22 -8.03 -4.99
CA GLY A 107 -5.76 -8.90 -3.96
C GLY A 107 -4.79 -9.97 -3.51
N ALA A 108 -5.11 -10.60 -2.38
CA ALA A 108 -4.39 -11.73 -1.82
C ALA A 108 -5.37 -12.88 -1.60
N PHE A 109 -5.03 -14.06 -2.12
CA PHE A 109 -5.85 -15.27 -1.97
C PHE A 109 -5.67 -15.96 -0.61
N ASN A 110 -4.59 -15.64 0.09
CA ASN A 110 -4.10 -16.34 1.27
C ASN A 110 -4.01 -15.42 2.51
N CYS A 111 -4.92 -14.45 2.66
CA CYS A 111 -4.97 -13.62 3.86
C CYS A 111 -5.31 -14.50 5.07
N GLY A 112 -4.34 -14.69 5.98
CA GLY A 112 -4.47 -15.55 7.17
C GLY A 112 -4.97 -14.79 8.41
N LYS A 113 -5.83 -15.43 9.22
CA LYS A 113 -6.25 -14.92 10.54
C LYS A 113 -6.73 -16.05 11.44
N GLY A 114 -6.60 -15.87 12.76
CA GLY A 114 -7.20 -16.74 13.77
C GLY A 114 -6.28 -17.86 14.25
N GLN A 115 -6.72 -18.57 15.29
CA GLN A 115 -6.10 -19.79 15.79
C GLN A 115 -7.22 -20.77 16.23
N PRO A 116 -7.44 -21.91 15.54
CA PRO A 116 -6.75 -22.40 14.33
C PRO A 116 -6.78 -21.41 13.16
N GLY A 117 -5.71 -21.40 12.36
CA GLY A 117 -5.56 -20.48 11.24
C GLY A 117 -6.60 -20.69 10.15
N GLN A 118 -7.22 -19.59 9.69
CA GLN A 118 -8.15 -19.57 8.58
C GLN A 118 -7.63 -18.65 7.46
N VAL A 119 -7.88 -19.01 6.21
CA VAL A 119 -7.52 -18.21 5.02
C VAL A 119 -8.75 -17.54 4.42
N ALA A 120 -8.60 -16.38 3.79
CA ALA A 120 -9.63 -15.86 2.89
C ALA A 120 -9.00 -15.08 1.76
N SER A 121 -9.73 -15.02 0.65
CA SER A 121 -9.43 -14.09 -0.43
C SER A 121 -9.92 -12.70 -0.06
N VAL A 122 -9.09 -11.69 -0.30
CA VAL A 122 -9.43 -10.28 -0.14
C VAL A 122 -8.87 -9.48 -1.30
N SER A 123 -9.63 -8.51 -1.78
CA SER A 123 -9.19 -7.58 -2.82
C SER A 123 -9.13 -6.14 -2.30
N HIS A 124 -8.19 -5.37 -2.82
CA HIS A 124 -8.07 -3.94 -2.56
C HIS A 124 -7.73 -3.24 -3.86
N GLY A 125 -8.42 -2.14 -4.14
CA GLY A 125 -8.10 -1.32 -5.30
C GLY A 125 -7.73 0.11 -4.91
N ALA A 126 -6.89 0.72 -5.73
CA ALA A 126 -6.49 2.10 -5.55
C ALA A 126 -6.06 2.70 -6.91
N PRO A 127 -6.28 4.01 -7.11
CA PRO A 127 -5.56 4.77 -8.13
C PRO A 127 -4.09 4.93 -7.74
N SER A 128 -3.29 5.45 -8.66
CA SER A 128 -2.00 6.04 -8.27
C SER A 128 -2.25 7.16 -7.24
N CYS A 129 -1.43 7.22 -6.20
CA CYS A 129 -1.61 8.19 -5.11
C CYS A 129 -0.29 8.87 -4.78
N LEU A 130 -0.37 10.16 -4.42
CA LEU A 130 0.75 10.91 -3.89
C LEU A 130 0.60 11.05 -2.39
N PHE A 131 1.56 10.51 -1.65
CA PHE A 131 1.69 10.69 -0.20
C PHE A 131 2.91 11.56 0.08
N THR A 132 2.77 12.49 1.01
CA THR A 132 3.84 13.41 1.42
C THR A 132 4.40 13.03 2.78
N ASN A 133 5.64 13.41 3.07
CA ASN A 133 6.26 13.25 4.39
C ASN A 133 6.23 11.81 4.94
N VAL A 134 6.33 10.80 4.07
CA VAL A 134 6.40 9.39 4.48
C VAL A 134 7.85 9.03 4.78
N ASN A 135 8.10 8.33 5.91
CA ASN A 135 9.44 7.90 6.27
C ASN A 135 9.93 6.80 5.31
N ILE A 136 11.13 6.97 4.76
CA ILE A 136 11.76 6.04 3.82
C ILE A 136 13.03 5.48 4.46
N LEU A 137 13.15 4.15 4.45
CA LEU A 137 14.29 3.41 5.01
C LEU A 137 15.12 2.81 3.87
N ASN A 138 16.45 2.81 4.03
CA ASN A 138 17.36 1.96 3.27
C ASN A 138 17.54 0.62 4.00
N THR A 139 16.89 -0.43 3.51
CA THR A 139 16.83 -1.71 4.23
C THR A 139 18.18 -2.41 4.38
N ASN A 140 19.18 -2.08 3.54
CA ASN A 140 20.54 -2.62 3.70
C ASN A 140 21.28 -1.93 4.85
N GLU A 141 21.15 -0.61 4.97
CA GLU A 141 21.81 0.16 6.03
C GLU A 141 21.21 -0.18 7.40
N GLU A 142 19.90 -0.38 7.47
CA GLU A 142 19.20 -0.74 8.71
C GLU A 142 19.42 -2.20 9.12
N ALA A 143 19.67 -3.12 8.18
CA ALA A 143 19.99 -4.52 8.51
C ALA A 143 21.41 -4.72 9.03
N GLY A 144 22.30 -3.74 8.81
CA GLY A 144 23.70 -3.76 9.27
C GLY A 144 23.92 -3.08 10.63
N ARG A 145 22.87 -2.56 11.26
CA ARG A 145 22.88 -2.00 12.62
C ARG A 145 22.26 -2.99 13.60
#